data_AF-A0AAV2NMB8-F1
#
_entry.id   AF-A0AAV2NMB8-F1
#
_cell.length_a   1.000
_cell.length_b   1.000
_cell.length_c   1.000
_cell.angle_alpha   90.00
_cell.angle_beta   90.00
_cell.angle_gamma   90.00
#
_symmetry.space_group_name_H-M   'P 1'
#
loop_
_entity.id
_entity.type
_entity.pdbx_description
1 polymer ?
#
loop_
_entity_poly.entity_id
_entity_poly.type
_entity_poly.pdbx_seq_one_letter_code
_entity_poly.pdbx_strand_id
1 'polypeptide(L)'
;MEQWAATHDLRLANINNTPTCVRPQGSSIVDLTWDSSGIIGQVNDWQVREDMETLSDHAYITFSVGGPFLPYKSGKVQRRWNWSKLDRTAFELSLVWSCHREPGAEEQQQLSARDSAL
;
A
#
# COMPACT_ATOMS: atom_id res chain seq x y z
N MET A 1 -8.93 1.22 6.62
CA MET A 1 -7.56 0.87 6.17
C MET A 1 -7.44 -0.64 5.92
N GLU A 2 -7.85 -1.48 6.86
CA GLU A 2 -7.86 -2.95 6.71
C GLU A 2 -8.55 -3.43 5.44
N GLN A 3 -9.74 -2.92 5.13
CA GLN A 3 -10.48 -3.26 3.90
C GLN A 3 -9.66 -2.93 2.63
N TRP A 4 -8.98 -1.79 2.62
CA TRP A 4 -8.15 -1.37 1.49
C TRP A 4 -6.93 -2.30 1.37
N ALA A 5 -6.23 -2.59 2.46
CA ALA A 5 -5.08 -3.49 2.46
C ALA A 5 -5.46 -4.90 1.98
N ALA A 6 -6.56 -5.45 2.49
CA ALA A 6 -7.07 -6.76 2.09
C ALA A 6 -7.47 -6.81 0.60
N THR A 7 -8.10 -5.75 0.08
CA THR A 7 -8.47 -5.64 -1.34
C THR A 7 -7.24 -5.69 -2.26
N HIS A 8 -6.08 -5.23 -1.77
CA HIS A 8 -4.84 -5.18 -2.53
C HIS A 8 -3.86 -6.32 -2.18
N ASP A 9 -4.30 -7.35 -1.44
CA ASP A 9 -3.48 -8.49 -0.99
C ASP A 9 -2.18 -8.05 -0.27
N LEU A 10 -2.31 -7.01 0.56
CA LEU A 10 -1.25 -6.50 1.40
C LEU A 10 -1.30 -7.12 2.80
N ARG A 11 -0.14 -7.41 3.41
CA ARG A 11 -0.05 -7.89 4.80
C ARG A 11 0.80 -6.96 5.64
N LEU A 12 0.45 -6.85 6.92
CA LEU A 12 1.14 -5.94 7.83
C LEU A 12 2.50 -6.54 8.19
N ALA A 13 3.57 -5.77 7.94
CA ALA A 13 4.93 -6.16 8.26
C ALA A 13 5.40 -5.64 9.63
N ASN A 14 4.66 -4.70 10.23
CA ASN A 14 4.93 -4.24 11.59
C ASN A 14 4.94 -5.42 12.55
N ILE A 15 5.98 -5.49 13.36
CA ILE A 15 6.09 -6.42 14.47
C ILE A 15 6.25 -5.64 15.77
N ASN A 16 5.90 -6.29 16.88
CA ASN A 16 5.92 -5.69 18.22
C ASN A 16 4.95 -4.49 18.37
N ASN A 17 4.93 -3.90 19.56
CA ASN A 17 4.06 -2.79 19.92
C ASN A 17 4.84 -1.52 20.29
N THR A 18 6.07 -1.38 19.78
CA THR A 18 6.87 -0.17 20.00
C THR A 18 6.17 1.02 19.32
N PRO A 19 5.91 2.13 20.04
CA PRO A 19 5.23 3.28 19.45
C PRO A 19 6.03 3.90 18.32
N THR A 20 5.35 4.24 17.22
CA THR A 20 5.97 4.92 16.08
C THR A 20 5.82 6.44 16.16
N CYS A 21 4.89 6.92 16.99
CA CYS A 21 4.72 8.32 17.30
C CYS A 21 4.65 8.52 18.82
N VAL A 22 5.49 9.39 19.36
CA VAL A 22 5.62 9.71 20.79
C VAL A 22 5.52 11.21 20.96
N ARG A 23 4.55 11.64 21.78
CA ARG A 23 4.24 13.03 22.08
C ARG A 23 4.19 13.24 23.59
N PRO A 24 4.28 14.48 24.09
CA PRO A 24 4.10 14.76 25.51
C PRO A 24 2.77 14.24 26.08
N GLN A 25 1.72 14.15 25.25
CA GLN A 25 0.38 13.70 25.66
C GLN A 25 0.19 12.18 25.58
N GLY A 26 1.15 11.42 25.05
CA GLY A 26 1.06 9.98 24.89
C GLY A 26 1.74 9.45 23.64
N SER A 27 1.56 8.16 23.36
CA SER A 27 2.19 7.49 22.23
C SER A 27 1.19 6.66 21.44
N SER A 28 1.49 6.44 20.16
CA SER A 28 0.65 5.68 19.24
C SER A 28 1.48 4.92 18.20
N ILE A 29 0.85 3.92 17.58
CA ILE A 29 1.40 3.14 16.46
C ILE A 29 0.56 3.51 15.24
N VAL A 30 1.03 4.50 14.48
CA VAL A 30 0.29 5.07 13.34
C VAL A 30 1.04 4.90 12.02
N ASP A 31 2.33 4.60 12.07
CA ASP A 31 3.15 4.35 10.90
C ASP A 31 3.17 2.85 10.60
N LEU A 32 2.56 2.48 9.47
CA LEU A 32 2.37 1.10 9.08
C LEU A 32 3.19 0.77 7.83
N THR A 33 3.87 -0.38 7.88
CA THR A 33 4.61 -0.99 6.78
C THR A 33 3.81 -2.17 6.27
N TRP A 34 3.54 -2.20 4.97
CA TRP A 34 2.78 -3.27 4.32
C TRP A 34 3.64 -3.97 3.28
N ASP A 35 3.55 -5.29 3.21
CA ASP A 35 4.14 -6.10 2.15
C ASP A 35 3.06 -6.53 1.14
N SER A 36 3.46 -6.79 -0.10
CA SER A 36 2.59 -7.44 -1.09
C SER A 36 2.94 -8.92 -1.18
N SER A 37 2.04 -9.74 -1.72
CA SER A 37 2.28 -11.19 -1.83
C SER A 37 3.54 -11.59 -2.60
N GLY A 38 4.06 -10.75 -3.48
CA GLY A 38 5.32 -11.01 -4.20
C GLY A 38 6.59 -10.90 -3.33
N ILE A 39 6.51 -10.18 -2.21
CA ILE A 39 7.64 -9.93 -1.30
C ILE A 39 7.34 -10.37 0.14
N ILE A 40 6.27 -11.14 0.34
CA ILE A 40 5.94 -11.70 1.65
C ILE A 40 7.13 -12.50 2.20
N GLY A 41 7.50 -12.23 3.46
CA GLY A 41 8.65 -12.86 4.09
C GLY A 41 10.02 -12.39 3.56
N GLN A 42 10.06 -11.32 2.77
CA GLN A 42 11.32 -10.66 2.37
C GLN A 42 11.61 -9.39 3.16
N VAL A 43 10.66 -8.90 3.96
CA VAL A 43 10.90 -7.82 4.92
C VAL A 43 11.51 -8.45 6.17
N ASN A 44 12.77 -8.16 6.44
CA ASN A 44 13.50 -8.66 7.61
C ASN A 44 13.95 -7.52 8.51
N ASP A 45 14.29 -7.87 9.75
CA ASP A 45 14.87 -6.96 10.74
C ASP A 45 14.04 -5.68 10.93
N TRP A 46 12.71 -5.80 10.79
CA TRP A 46 11.80 -4.67 10.98
C TRP A 46 11.82 -4.23 12.43
N GLN A 47 12.09 -2.95 12.66
CA GLN A 47 12.12 -2.37 13.99
C GLN A 47 11.87 -0.87 13.96
N VAL A 48 11.31 -0.37 15.06
CA VAL A 48 11.30 1.05 15.40
C VAL A 48 12.64 1.40 16.06
N ARG A 49 13.29 2.46 15.60
CA ARG A 49 14.59 2.92 16.10
C ARG A 49 14.40 3.88 17.26
N GLU A 50 14.35 3.34 18.47
CA GLU A 50 14.30 4.10 19.72
C GLU A 50 15.67 4.69 20.10
N ASP A 51 16.75 4.20 19.47
CA ASP A 51 18.13 4.60 19.69
C ASP A 51 18.56 5.83 18.87
N MET A 52 17.71 6.30 17.95
CA MET A 52 18.01 7.40 17.04
C MET A 52 17.07 8.58 17.28
N GLU A 53 17.64 9.76 17.51
CA GLU A 53 16.86 10.98 17.64
C GLU A 53 16.34 11.46 16.27
N THR A 54 15.05 11.78 16.20
CA THR A 54 14.38 12.19 14.96
C THR A 54 14.06 13.70 14.91
N LEU A 55 14.18 14.40 16.05
CA LEU A 55 13.68 15.77 16.25
C LEU A 55 12.21 15.95 15.81
N SER A 56 11.44 14.86 15.88
CA SER A 56 10.03 14.78 15.51
C SER A 56 9.29 13.93 16.54
N ASP A 57 7.98 14.08 16.58
CA ASP A 57 7.12 13.16 17.32
C ASP A 57 7.11 11.76 16.70
N HIS A 58 7.60 11.56 15.47
CA HIS A 58 7.69 10.24 14.84
C HIS A 58 9.08 9.60 15.00
N ALA A 59 9.10 8.31 15.28
CA ALA A 59 10.29 7.48 15.36
C ALA A 59 10.65 6.90 13.98
N TYR A 60 11.94 6.66 13.73
CA TYR A 60 12.35 6.00 12.49
C TYR A 60 11.95 4.53 12.51
N ILE A 61 11.51 4.03 11.36
CA ILE A 61 11.32 2.60 11.11
C ILE A 61 12.41 2.15 10.14
N THR A 62 13.08 1.05 10.46
CA THR A 62 14.08 0.44 9.57
C THR A 62 13.78 -1.04 9.37
N PHE A 63 14.04 -1.51 8.17
CA PHE A 63 13.95 -2.92 7.78
C PHE A 63 14.86 -3.14 6.57
N SER A 64 15.22 -4.40 6.32
CA SER A 64 15.87 -4.81 5.08
C SER A 64 14.86 -5.50 4.16
N VAL A 65 15.06 -5.38 2.85
CA VAL A 65 14.26 -6.10 1.85
C VAL A 65 15.19 -7.04 1.09
N GLY A 66 14.89 -8.33 1.15
CA GLY A 66 15.64 -9.35 0.44
C GLY A 66 15.58 -10.71 1.14
N GLY A 67 16.10 -11.74 0.49
CA GLY A 67 16.05 -13.12 0.98
C GLY A 67 16.02 -14.11 -0.18
N PRO A 68 16.12 -15.42 0.09
CA PRO A 68 15.94 -16.40 -0.96
C PRO A 68 14.54 -16.22 -1.54
N PHE A 69 14.45 -15.86 -2.82
CA PHE A 69 13.19 -15.89 -3.55
C PHE A 69 12.61 -17.29 -3.40
N LEU A 70 11.63 -17.46 -2.52
CA LEU A 70 10.74 -18.59 -2.63
C LEU A 70 9.97 -18.31 -3.92
N PRO A 71 10.18 -19.08 -5.00
CA PRO A 71 9.39 -18.87 -6.20
C PRO A 71 7.95 -18.97 -5.74
N TYR A 72 7.19 -17.89 -5.90
CA TYR A 72 5.76 -17.90 -5.64
C TYR A 72 5.23 -19.12 -6.40
N LYS A 73 4.87 -20.19 -5.68
CA LYS A 73 4.29 -21.38 -6.27
C LYS A 73 2.88 -21.00 -6.65
N SER A 74 2.72 -20.14 -7.66
CA SER A 74 1.48 -20.08 -8.41
C SER A 74 1.31 -21.47 -8.99
N GLY A 75 0.45 -22.29 -8.40
CA GLY A 75 0.03 -23.56 -9.00
C GLY A 75 -0.61 -23.39 -10.39
N LYS A 76 -0.78 -22.14 -10.85
CA LYS A 76 -1.16 -21.76 -12.19
C LYS A 76 0.10 -21.68 -13.05
N VAL A 77 0.11 -22.43 -14.15
CA VAL A 77 1.06 -22.28 -15.27
C VAL A 77 1.32 -20.80 -15.47
N GLN A 78 2.59 -20.40 -15.36
CA GLN A 78 3.03 -19.03 -15.63
C GLN A 78 2.61 -18.70 -17.06
N ARG A 79 1.48 -17.98 -17.19
CA ARG A 79 0.93 -17.57 -18.47
C ARG A 79 1.82 -16.44 -18.97
N ARG A 80 2.89 -16.82 -19.68
CA ARG A 80 3.88 -15.87 -20.19
C ARG A 80 3.22 -15.00 -21.25
N TRP A 81 3.49 -13.69 -21.19
CA TRP A 81 3.04 -12.76 -22.21
C TRP A 81 3.66 -13.12 -23.56
N ASN A 82 2.81 -13.31 -24.56
CA ASN A 82 3.26 -13.41 -25.94
C ASN A 82 3.38 -12.00 -26.52
N TRP A 83 4.55 -11.38 -26.35
CA TRP A 83 4.83 -10.02 -26.82
C TRP A 83 4.66 -9.84 -28.33
N SER A 84 4.74 -10.92 -29.12
CA SER A 84 4.46 -10.86 -30.56
C SER A 84 2.99 -10.55 -30.88
N LYS A 85 2.09 -10.79 -29.92
CA LYS A 85 0.66 -10.47 -30.01
C LYS A 85 0.27 -9.21 -29.23
N LEU A 86 1.25 -8.43 -28.76
CA LEU A 86 0.97 -7.16 -28.10
C LEU A 86 0.49 -6.15 -29.15
N ASP A 87 -0.79 -5.77 -29.08
CA ASP A 87 -1.29 -4.61 -29.78
C ASP A 87 -0.83 -3.34 -29.03
N ARG A 88 0.15 -2.64 -29.62
CA ARG A 88 0.73 -1.44 -29.03
C ARG A 88 -0.26 -0.29 -28.95
N THR A 89 -1.11 -0.12 -29.96
CA THR A 89 -2.10 0.96 -30.00
C THR A 89 -3.13 0.76 -28.91
N ALA A 90 -3.64 -0.47 -28.74
CA ALA A 90 -4.56 -0.79 -27.66
C ALA A 90 -3.93 -0.55 -26.28
N PHE A 91 -2.65 -0.90 -26.11
CA PHE A 91 -1.90 -0.66 -24.87
C PHE A 91 -1.73 0.83 -24.58
N GLU A 92 -1.29 1.63 -25.56
CA GLU A 92 -1.14 3.08 -25.43
C GLU A 92 -2.46 3.77 -25.08
N LEU A 93 -3.56 3.39 -25.75
CA LEU A 93 -4.90 3.88 -25.43
C LEU A 93 -5.31 3.52 -24.00
N SER A 94 -4.98 2.31 -23.53
CA SER A 94 -5.25 1.90 -22.15
C SER A 94 -4.48 2.73 -21.13
N LEU A 95 -3.23 3.11 -21.43
CA LEU A 95 -2.43 3.98 -20.59
C LEU A 95 -3.05 5.38 -20.51
N VAL A 96 -3.41 5.96 -21.65
CA VAL A 96 -4.10 7.27 -21.70
C VAL A 96 -5.40 7.23 -20.89
N TRP A 97 -6.19 6.18 -21.03
CA TRP A 97 -7.42 6.01 -20.25
C TRP A 97 -7.15 5.85 -18.75
N SER A 98 -6.17 5.02 -18.37
CA SER A 98 -5.83 4.78 -16.95
C SER A 98 -5.25 6.02 -16.26
N CYS A 99 -4.57 6.88 -17.01
CA CYS A 99 -4.05 8.15 -16.54
C CYS A 99 -5.10 9.28 -16.59
N HIS A 100 -6.31 9.01 -17.08
CA HIS A 100 -7.40 9.97 -17.08
C HIS A 100 -8.00 10.09 -15.67
N ARG A 101 -7.37 10.92 -14.84
CA ARG A 101 -7.99 11.43 -13.61
C ARG A 101 -8.85 12.62 -14.00
N GLU A 102 -10.17 12.46 -13.98
CA GLU A 102 -11.09 13.61 -14.03
C GLU A 102 -10.74 14.55 -12.86
N PRO A 103 -10.28 15.78 -13.09
CA PRO A 103 -10.12 16.75 -12.03
C PRO A 103 -11.51 17.29 -11.71
N GLY A 104 -12.21 16.67 -10.74
CA GLY A 104 -13.45 17.25 -10.19
C GLY A 104 -14.56 16.30 -9.75
N ALA A 105 -14.37 14.98 -9.72
CA ALA A 105 -15.44 14.05 -9.33
C ALA A 105 -15.63 13.86 -7.81
N GLU A 106 -15.44 14.91 -6.99
CA GLU A 106 -15.74 14.86 -5.55
C GLU A 106 -16.93 15.71 -5.09
N GLU A 107 -17.68 16.38 -5.99
CA GLU A 107 -18.72 17.34 -5.53
C GLU A 107 -20.15 17.13 -6.04
N GLN A 108 -20.61 15.88 -6.24
CA GLN A 108 -22.01 15.63 -6.64
C GLN A 108 -22.81 14.63 -5.80
N GLN A 109 -22.28 14.11 -4.69
CA GLN A 109 -23.05 13.22 -3.81
C GLN A 109 -23.74 13.89 -2.59
N GLN A 110 -23.69 15.22 -2.45
CA GLN A 110 -24.35 15.92 -1.33
C GLN A 110 -25.55 16.82 -1.70
N LEU A 111 -25.91 16.97 -2.98
CA LEU A 111 -27.04 17.83 -3.38
C LEU A 111 -28.38 17.10 -3.59
N SER A 112 -28.43 15.76 -3.55
CA SER A 112 -29.68 15.01 -3.73
C SER A 112 -30.44 14.70 -2.42
N ALA A 113 -29.86 14.96 -1.25
CA ALA A 113 -30.45 14.57 0.04
C ALA A 113 -31.17 15.71 0.79
N ARG A 114 -31.29 16.90 0.19
CA ARG A 114 -31.94 18.07 0.82
C ARG A 114 -33.33 18.44 0.28
N ASP A 115 -33.77 17.84 -0.83
CA ASP A 115 -35.10 18.10 -1.40
C ASP A 115 -36.13 17.02 -1.02
N SER A 116 -36.12 16.61 0.25
CA SER A 116 -37.19 15.78 0.83
C SER A 116 -37.44 16.20 2.27
N ALA A 117 -37.84 17.46 2.44
CA ALA A 117 -38.47 17.96 3.66
C ALA A 117 -39.34 19.19 3.34
N LEU A 118 -40.51 18.93 2.75
CA LEU A 118 -41.72 19.74 2.94
C LEU A 118 -42.91 18.78 3.04
#